data_AF-A0A3N0BP61-F1
#
_entry.id   AF-A0A3N0BP61-F1
#
_cell.length_a   1.000
_cell.length_b   1.000
_cell.length_c   1.000
_cell.angle_alpha   90.00
_cell.angle_beta   90.00
_cell.angle_gamma   90.00
#
_symmetry.space_group_name_H-M   'P 1'
#
loop_
_entity.id
_entity.type
_entity.pdbx_description
1 polymer ?
#
loop_
_entity_poly.entity_id
_entity_poly.type
_entity_poly.pdbx_seq_one_letter_code
_entity_poly.pdbx_strand_id
1 'polypeptide(L)'
;MIENLKPYIYADIEVPDSGKIKAKLLMDTGASHALSMEMFNGNMFPLPYSKIKANLGMSLSGQIKGYLGRIKFFSFGDFEFDDVISGFPDYHVISQKIDLKSRNGNLGADLLKKFNIQINYHEGFMYLKPNSFFKIPFEHDMIGMVIYLDQKDYKRYLIGEIDENSPADKSGLCPDDEIIGVKFRSMDAYTLSDLTELFKSGANKSVILEIYREKKTFFKVIHLERRI
;
A
#
# COMPACT_ATOMS: atom_id res chain seq x y z
N MET A 1 0.85 16.77 -16.55
CA MET A 1 0.39 18.18 -16.68
C MET A 1 0.30 18.78 -15.30
N ILE A 2 0.67 20.05 -15.12
CA ILE A 2 0.48 20.75 -13.84
C ILE A 2 -0.73 21.67 -13.99
N GLU A 3 -1.75 21.47 -13.16
CA GLU A 3 -2.98 22.27 -13.17
C GLU A 3 -3.18 22.86 -11.77
N ASN A 4 -3.30 24.18 -11.64
CA ASN A 4 -3.47 24.86 -10.35
C ASN A 4 -2.43 24.39 -9.29
N LEU A 5 -1.16 24.31 -9.71
CA LEU A 5 -0.03 23.82 -8.90
C LEU A 5 -0.14 22.35 -8.44
N LYS A 6 -1.04 21.57 -9.04
CA LYS A 6 -1.18 20.14 -8.77
C LYS A 6 -0.66 19.32 -9.97
N PRO A 7 0.28 18.39 -9.76
CA PRO A 7 0.77 17.52 -10.82
C PRO A 7 -0.19 16.37 -11.09
N TYR A 8 -0.68 16.27 -12.33
CA TYR A 8 -1.53 15.19 -12.80
C TYR A 8 -0.87 14.38 -13.92
N ILE A 9 -1.23 13.10 -13.98
CA ILE A 9 -1.00 12.25 -15.14
C ILE A 9 -2.33 11.76 -15.72
N TYR A 10 -2.31 11.47 -17.01
CA TYR A 10 -3.36 10.73 -17.69
C TYR A 10 -2.84 9.32 -17.92
N ALA A 11 -3.64 8.33 -17.56
CA ALA A 11 -3.28 6.93 -17.61
C ALA A 11 -4.35 6.09 -18.30
N ASP A 12 -3.91 5.02 -18.95
CA ASP A 12 -4.76 3.92 -19.39
C ASP A 12 -4.67 2.79 -18.37
N ILE A 13 -5.84 2.36 -17.87
CA ILE A 13 -5.98 1.37 -16.80
C ILE A 13 -6.84 0.21 -17.30
N GLU A 14 -6.40 -1.02 -17.11
CA GLU A 14 -7.23 -2.23 -17.29
C GLU A 14 -7.56 -2.81 -15.92
N VAL A 15 -8.82 -2.67 -15.52
CA VAL A 15 -9.33 -3.27 -14.30
C VAL A 15 -9.84 -4.68 -14.64
N PRO A 16 -9.43 -5.73 -13.91
CA PRO A 16 -9.97 -7.07 -14.09
C PRO A 16 -11.50 -7.04 -14.13
N ASP A 17 -12.09 -7.72 -15.12
CA ASP A 17 -13.54 -7.88 -15.30
C ASP A 17 -14.34 -6.58 -15.55
N SER A 18 -13.69 -5.41 -15.52
CA SER A 18 -14.34 -4.09 -15.71
C SER A 18 -13.85 -3.35 -16.96
N GLY A 19 -12.80 -3.83 -17.61
CA GLY A 19 -12.32 -3.32 -18.90
C GLY A 19 -11.34 -2.15 -18.78
N LYS A 20 -11.18 -1.41 -19.89
CA LYS A 20 -10.21 -0.32 -20.03
C LYS A 20 -10.83 1.03 -19.66
N ILE A 21 -10.11 1.81 -18.86
CA ILE A 21 -10.51 3.11 -18.33
C ILE A 21 -9.40 4.11 -18.56
N LYS A 22 -9.75 5.28 -19.10
CA LYS A 22 -8.87 6.46 -19.07
C LYS A 22 -9.05 7.18 -17.75
N ALA A 23 -7.95 7.34 -17.02
CA ALA A 23 -7.95 7.93 -15.69
C ALA A 23 -7.08 9.19 -15.62
N LYS A 24 -7.56 10.18 -14.87
CA LYS A 24 -6.76 11.33 -14.44
C LYS A 24 -6.38 11.13 -12.97
N LEU A 25 -5.08 11.05 -12.70
CA LEU A 25 -4.55 10.78 -11.36
C LEU A 25 -3.70 11.94 -10.86
N LEU A 26 -3.92 12.35 -9.61
CA LEU A 26 -3.02 13.28 -8.92
C LEU A 26 -1.77 12.53 -8.49
N MET A 27 -0.58 13.08 -8.74
CA MET A 27 0.65 12.55 -8.16
C MET A 27 0.73 13.00 -6.70
N ASP A 28 0.61 12.06 -5.79
CA ASP A 28 0.49 12.31 -4.36
C ASP A 28 1.58 11.56 -3.60
N THR A 29 2.64 12.28 -3.21
CA THR A 29 3.73 11.70 -2.43
C THR A 29 3.33 11.33 -1.00
N GLY A 30 2.17 11.80 -0.52
CA GLY A 30 1.59 11.44 0.78
C GLY A 30 0.77 10.15 0.73
N ALA A 31 0.41 9.66 -0.45
CA ALA A 31 -0.26 8.37 -0.61
C ALA A 31 0.79 7.24 -0.65
N SER A 32 0.66 6.22 0.20
CA SER A 32 1.61 5.11 0.27
C SER A 32 1.47 4.12 -0.89
N HIS A 33 0.24 3.75 -1.24
CA HIS A 33 -0.08 2.79 -2.30
C HIS A 33 0.32 3.29 -3.69
N ALA A 34 0.60 2.37 -4.62
CA ALA A 34 0.92 2.71 -6.00
C ALA A 34 -0.21 3.51 -6.67
N LEU A 35 -1.44 3.03 -6.52
CA LEU A 35 -2.65 3.69 -6.97
C LEU A 35 -3.68 3.69 -5.84
N SER A 36 -4.42 4.79 -5.70
CA SER A 36 -5.59 4.90 -4.83
C SER A 36 -6.77 5.36 -5.69
N MET A 37 -7.61 4.41 -6.10
CA MET A 37 -8.70 4.63 -7.05
C MET A 37 -10.00 4.96 -6.31
N GLU A 38 -10.47 6.18 -6.52
CA GLU A 38 -11.51 6.80 -5.70
C GLU A 38 -12.87 6.82 -6.42
N MET A 39 -12.91 7.43 -7.63
CA MET A 39 -14.15 7.71 -8.33
C MET A 39 -14.04 7.52 -9.85
N PHE A 40 -15.15 7.12 -10.46
CA PHE A 40 -15.29 7.07 -11.92
C PHE A 40 -16.62 7.67 -12.34
N ASN A 41 -16.58 8.74 -13.14
CA ASN A 41 -17.77 9.45 -13.64
C ASN A 41 -18.79 9.79 -12.53
N GLY A 42 -18.31 10.29 -11.39
CA GLY A 42 -19.17 10.67 -10.26
C GLY A 42 -19.71 9.50 -9.43
N ASN A 43 -19.26 8.27 -9.69
CA ASN A 43 -19.64 7.05 -8.96
C ASN A 43 -18.40 6.37 -8.36
N MET A 44 -18.61 5.29 -7.60
CA MET A 44 -17.54 4.42 -7.11
C MET A 44 -16.69 3.91 -8.29
N PHE A 45 -15.36 3.91 -8.10
CA PHE A 45 -14.46 3.32 -9.09
C PHE A 45 -14.66 1.80 -9.18
N PRO A 46 -14.65 1.18 -10.38
CA PRO A 46 -14.86 -0.26 -10.52
C PRO A 46 -13.87 -1.09 -9.70
N LEU A 47 -14.40 -2.03 -8.91
CA LEU A 47 -13.61 -2.91 -8.06
C LEU A 47 -13.27 -4.21 -8.81
N PRO A 48 -12.02 -4.71 -8.72
CA PRO A 48 -11.71 -6.05 -9.20
C PRO A 48 -12.51 -7.12 -8.41
N TYR A 49 -12.77 -8.27 -9.03
CA TYR A 49 -13.45 -9.38 -8.36
C TYR A 49 -12.62 -9.87 -7.16
N SER A 50 -11.34 -10.19 -7.40
CA SER A 50 -10.38 -10.53 -6.36
C SER A 50 -9.94 -9.28 -5.59
N LYS A 51 -10.24 -9.25 -4.29
CA LYS A 51 -9.94 -8.15 -3.38
C LYS A 51 -9.93 -8.62 -1.94
N ILE A 52 -9.21 -7.89 -1.10
CA ILE A 52 -9.21 -8.07 0.36
C ILE A 52 -9.63 -6.77 1.04
N LYS A 53 -10.34 -6.87 2.17
CA LYS A 53 -10.58 -5.70 3.02
C LYS A 53 -9.25 -5.26 3.62
N ALA A 54 -9.02 -3.96 3.67
CA ALA A 54 -7.77 -3.41 4.19
C ALA A 54 -7.97 -2.02 4.81
N ASN A 55 -7.08 -1.70 5.75
CA ASN A 55 -6.79 -0.34 6.15
C ASN A 55 -5.82 0.28 5.13
N LEU A 56 -6.30 1.27 4.36
CA LEU A 56 -5.55 1.93 3.28
C LEU A 56 -4.69 3.09 3.78
N GLY A 57 -4.60 3.27 5.11
CA GLY A 57 -3.76 4.26 5.76
C GLY A 57 -4.54 5.26 6.61
N MET A 58 -3.87 6.35 6.97
CA MET A 58 -4.39 7.40 7.85
C MET A 58 -4.53 8.72 7.10
N SER A 59 -5.72 9.33 7.17
CA SER A 59 -5.96 10.73 6.83
C SER A 59 -5.93 11.60 8.09
N LEU A 60 -5.90 12.93 7.92
CA LEU A 60 -6.17 13.89 9.00
C LEU A 60 -7.51 13.65 9.70
N SER A 61 -8.46 13.03 8.99
CA SER A 61 -9.81 12.71 9.48
C SER A 61 -9.93 11.31 10.09
N GLY A 62 -8.82 10.57 10.22
CA GLY A 62 -8.80 9.20 10.75
C GLY A 62 -8.48 8.13 9.70
N GLN A 63 -8.74 6.87 10.04
CA GLN A 63 -8.44 5.71 9.19
C GLN A 63 -9.20 5.75 7.87
N ILE A 64 -8.52 5.41 6.78
CA ILE A 64 -9.13 5.21 5.46
C ILE A 64 -9.36 3.71 5.29
N LYS A 65 -10.62 3.29 5.35
CA LYS A 65 -11.01 1.90 5.09
C LYS A 65 -11.36 1.71 3.62
N GLY A 66 -11.18 0.49 3.13
CA GLY A 66 -11.58 0.11 1.78
C GLY A 66 -11.10 -1.29 1.42
N TYR A 67 -10.76 -1.44 0.15
CA TYR A 67 -10.27 -2.71 -0.40
C TYR A 67 -8.90 -2.53 -1.02
N LEU A 68 -8.06 -3.55 -0.91
CA LEU A 68 -6.92 -3.75 -1.80
C LEU A 68 -7.34 -4.66 -2.95
N GLY A 69 -6.85 -4.34 -4.13
CA GLY A 69 -7.09 -5.04 -5.39
C GLY A 69 -5.87 -4.96 -6.29
N ARG A 70 -5.84 -5.77 -7.36
CA ARG A 70 -4.87 -5.59 -8.44
C ARG A 70 -5.51 -5.01 -9.69
N ILE A 71 -4.87 -3.98 -10.22
CA ILE A 71 -5.12 -3.49 -11.57
C ILE A 71 -4.26 -4.33 -12.51
N LYS A 72 -4.87 -4.91 -13.55
CA LYS A 72 -4.19 -5.84 -14.44
C LYS A 72 -3.10 -5.14 -15.25
N PHE A 73 -3.42 -3.96 -15.76
CA PHE A 73 -2.50 -3.15 -16.56
C PHE A 73 -2.68 -1.67 -16.23
N PHE A 74 -1.57 -0.95 -16.15
CA PHE A 74 -1.51 0.47 -15.91
C PHE A 74 -0.41 1.08 -16.78
N SER A 75 -0.73 2.13 -17.52
CA SER A 75 0.25 2.83 -18.34
C SER A 75 0.04 4.33 -18.35
N PHE A 76 1.14 5.07 -18.51
CA PHE A 76 1.13 6.51 -18.74
C PHE A 76 2.39 6.91 -19.51
N GLY A 77 2.23 7.75 -20.54
CA GLY A 77 3.33 8.00 -21.48
C GLY A 77 3.82 6.68 -22.10
N ASP A 78 5.14 6.45 -22.05
CA ASP A 78 5.79 5.23 -22.55
C ASP A 78 6.03 4.18 -21.43
N PHE A 79 5.47 4.39 -20.23
CA PHE A 79 5.69 3.50 -19.09
C PHE A 79 4.51 2.57 -18.92
N GLU A 80 4.80 1.27 -18.81
CA GLU A 80 3.82 0.20 -18.67
C GLU A 80 4.11 -0.62 -17.42
N PHE A 81 3.04 -1.01 -16.73
CA PHE A 81 3.08 -1.77 -15.49
C PHE A 81 1.95 -2.79 -15.49
N ASP A 82 2.31 -4.04 -15.22
CA ASP A 82 1.34 -5.11 -14.99
C ASP A 82 1.13 -5.32 -13.49
N ASP A 83 -0.03 -5.88 -13.15
CA ASP A 83 -0.31 -6.47 -11.84
C ASP A 83 -0.12 -5.50 -10.65
N VAL A 84 -0.64 -4.28 -10.79
CA VAL A 84 -0.40 -3.15 -9.87
C VAL A 84 -1.30 -3.24 -8.64
N ILE A 85 -0.69 -3.39 -7.46
CA ILE A 85 -1.41 -3.27 -6.18
C ILE A 85 -2.01 -1.88 -6.03
N SER A 86 -3.32 -1.85 -5.83
CA SER A 86 -4.11 -0.63 -5.82
C SER A 86 -5.09 -0.62 -4.65
N GLY A 87 -5.21 0.52 -3.99
CA GLY A 87 -6.23 0.77 -2.98
C GLY A 87 -7.52 1.29 -3.61
N PHE A 88 -8.64 0.87 -3.05
CA PHE A 88 -9.99 1.30 -3.44
C PHE A 88 -10.73 1.74 -2.16
N PRO A 89 -10.61 3.01 -1.76
CA PRO A 89 -11.23 3.52 -0.55
C PRO A 89 -12.75 3.48 -0.59
N ASP A 90 -13.39 3.43 0.59
CA ASP A 90 -14.85 3.47 0.68
C ASP A 90 -15.41 4.77 0.08
N TYR A 91 -16.20 4.61 -0.98
CA TYR A 91 -16.82 5.69 -1.72
C TYR A 91 -17.69 6.60 -0.84
N HIS A 92 -18.37 6.09 0.18
CA HIS A 92 -19.24 6.90 1.03
C HIS A 92 -18.46 7.91 1.89
N VAL A 93 -17.22 7.56 2.25
CA VAL A 93 -16.30 8.44 2.98
C VAL A 93 -15.65 9.46 2.04
N ILE A 94 -15.33 9.02 0.81
CA ILE A 94 -14.63 9.83 -0.18
C ILE A 94 -15.55 10.86 -0.85
N SER A 95 -16.77 10.47 -1.25
CA SER A 95 -17.74 11.31 -2.00
C SER A 95 -18.19 12.57 -1.27
N GLN A 96 -17.98 12.66 0.04
CA GLN A 96 -18.25 13.86 0.84
C GLN A 96 -17.20 14.96 0.64
N LYS A 97 -16.09 14.68 -0.06
CA LYS A 97 -15.03 15.65 -0.37
C LYS A 97 -15.34 16.37 -1.69
N ILE A 98 -15.32 17.71 -1.66
CA ILE A 98 -15.89 18.63 -2.67
C ILE A 98 -15.20 18.55 -4.06
N ASP A 99 -13.95 18.05 -4.17
CA ASP A 99 -13.07 18.22 -5.35
C ASP A 99 -12.91 16.96 -6.24
N LEU A 100 -13.81 15.97 -6.16
CA LEU A 100 -13.57 14.63 -6.75
C LEU A 100 -14.32 14.31 -8.05
N LYS A 101 -15.05 15.26 -8.63
CA LYS A 101 -15.79 15.00 -9.88
C LYS A 101 -14.90 14.93 -11.13
N SER A 102 -13.68 15.48 -11.08
CA SER A 102 -12.79 15.63 -12.23
C SER A 102 -11.54 14.72 -12.19
N ARG A 103 -11.38 13.91 -11.13
CA ARG A 103 -10.20 13.07 -10.88
C ARG A 103 -10.62 11.66 -10.48
N ASN A 104 -9.87 10.66 -10.94
CA ASN A 104 -10.18 9.26 -10.65
C ASN A 104 -9.51 8.71 -9.39
N GLY A 105 -8.41 9.33 -8.96
CA GLY A 105 -7.66 8.88 -7.81
C GLY A 105 -6.28 9.53 -7.70
N ASN A 106 -5.40 8.85 -6.97
CA ASN A 106 -4.02 9.28 -6.76
C ASN A 106 -3.04 8.21 -7.26
N LEU A 107 -1.90 8.67 -7.76
CA LEU A 107 -0.70 7.89 -8.03
C LEU A 107 0.31 8.17 -6.92
N GLY A 108 0.62 7.15 -6.12
CA GLY A 108 1.33 7.30 -4.86
C GLY A 108 2.74 6.74 -4.84
N ALA A 109 3.34 6.76 -3.64
CA ALA A 109 4.75 6.55 -3.38
C ALA A 109 5.30 5.22 -3.92
N ASP A 110 4.54 4.11 -3.83
CA ASP A 110 5.02 2.80 -4.27
C ASP A 110 5.27 2.74 -5.79
N LEU A 111 4.57 3.56 -6.57
CA LEU A 111 4.83 3.75 -7.99
C LEU A 111 5.80 4.91 -8.23
N LEU A 112 5.62 6.05 -7.56
CA LEU A 112 6.47 7.23 -7.72
C LEU A 112 7.96 6.93 -7.47
N LYS A 113 8.28 6.07 -6.48
CA LYS A 113 9.66 5.68 -6.15
C LYS A 113 10.42 5.02 -7.30
N LYS A 114 9.71 4.55 -8.33
CA LYS A 114 10.26 3.95 -9.55
C LYS A 114 10.93 4.95 -10.50
N PHE A 115 10.78 6.25 -10.20
CA PHE A 115 11.28 7.33 -11.03
C PHE A 115 12.12 8.31 -10.20
N ASN A 116 13.14 8.88 -10.83
CA ASN A 116 13.68 10.17 -10.43
C ASN A 116 12.77 11.24 -11.05
N ILE A 117 12.20 12.09 -10.21
CA ILE A 117 11.14 13.04 -10.59
C ILE A 117 11.66 14.46 -10.39
N GLN A 118 11.52 15.30 -11.42
CA GLN A 118 11.70 16.74 -11.31
C GLN A 118 10.42 17.45 -11.77
N ILE A 119 9.93 18.38 -10.96
CA ILE A 119 8.72 19.15 -11.25
C ILE A 119 9.12 20.62 -11.34
N ASN A 120 8.89 21.24 -12.50
CA ASN A 120 9.04 22.68 -12.68
C ASN A 120 7.63 23.29 -12.71
N TYR A 121 7.17 23.79 -11.55
CA TYR A 121 5.85 24.40 -11.43
C TYR A 121 5.71 25.70 -12.21
N HIS A 122 6.80 26.47 -12.37
CA HIS A 122 6.79 27.73 -13.10
C HIS A 122 6.60 27.50 -14.60
N GLU A 123 7.36 26.57 -15.17
CA GLU A 123 7.29 26.24 -16.59
C GLU A 123 6.24 25.15 -16.92
N GLY A 124 5.57 24.60 -15.91
CA GLY A 124 4.43 23.70 -16.09
C GLY A 124 4.77 22.28 -16.54
N PHE A 125 6.03 21.85 -16.45
CA PHE A 125 6.47 20.54 -16.91
C PHE A 125 7.00 19.64 -15.79
N MET A 126 7.07 18.35 -16.10
CA MET A 126 7.62 17.32 -15.23
C MET A 126 8.54 16.41 -16.04
N TYR A 127 9.67 16.05 -15.44
CA TYR A 127 10.59 15.05 -15.97
C TYR A 127 10.55 13.79 -15.11
N LEU A 128 10.42 12.64 -15.78
CA LEU A 128 10.34 11.33 -15.16
C LEU A 128 11.41 10.42 -15.79
N LYS A 129 12.36 9.97 -14.97
CA LYS A 129 13.39 9.03 -15.41
C LYS A 129 13.31 7.75 -14.58
N PRO A 130 13.04 6.59 -15.19
CA PRO A 130 13.11 5.30 -14.51
C PRO A 130 14.41 5.13 -13.73
N ASN A 131 14.32 4.64 -12.50
CA ASN A 131 15.48 4.33 -11.66
C ASN A 131 15.57 2.83 -11.38
N SER A 132 16.44 2.41 -10.44
CA SER A 132 16.66 1.00 -10.10
C SER A 132 15.41 0.28 -9.56
N PHE A 133 14.42 1.02 -9.04
CA PHE A 133 13.18 0.44 -8.50
C PHE A 133 12.14 0.14 -9.58
N PHE A 134 12.36 0.58 -10.83
CA PHE A 134 11.36 0.49 -11.90
C PHE A 134 10.83 -0.93 -12.12
N LYS A 135 11.73 -1.91 -12.16
CA LYS A 135 11.40 -3.32 -12.42
C LYS A 135 10.94 -4.12 -11.18
N ILE A 136 10.93 -3.51 -9.99
CA ILE A 136 10.52 -4.21 -8.77
C ILE A 136 8.99 -4.44 -8.84
N PRO A 137 8.47 -5.64 -8.61
CA PRO A 137 7.03 -5.89 -8.66
C PRO A 137 6.28 -5.14 -7.55
N PHE A 138 4.98 -4.92 -7.75
CA PHE A 138 4.11 -4.38 -6.71
C PHE A 138 3.68 -5.50 -5.78
N GLU A 139 4.02 -5.42 -4.51
CA GLU A 139 3.67 -6.44 -3.52
C GLU A 139 3.06 -5.83 -2.27
N HIS A 140 1.99 -6.48 -1.81
CA HIS A 140 1.39 -6.27 -0.50
C HIS A 140 2.08 -7.18 0.53
N ASP A 141 1.96 -6.86 1.82
CA ASP A 141 2.54 -7.73 2.83
C ASP A 141 1.86 -9.11 2.79
N MET A 142 2.69 -10.13 2.97
CA MET A 142 2.28 -11.53 2.87
C MET A 142 2.02 -12.14 4.25
N ILE A 143 1.99 -11.32 5.30
CA ILE A 143 1.85 -11.77 6.69
C ILE A 143 0.47 -11.44 7.25
N GLY A 144 -0.11 -10.30 6.86
CA GLY A 144 -1.43 -9.81 7.25
C GLY A 144 -1.52 -9.29 8.68
N MET A 145 -0.62 -8.39 9.04
CA MET A 145 -0.66 -7.68 10.32
C MET A 145 -0.11 -6.27 10.21
N VAL A 146 -0.60 -5.37 11.06
CA VAL A 146 -0.10 -4.00 11.19
C VAL A 146 0.85 -3.93 12.38
N ILE A 147 2.08 -3.46 12.15
CA ILE A 147 3.05 -3.18 13.21
C ILE A 147 3.09 -1.68 13.46
N TYR A 148 3.11 -1.29 14.73
CA TYR A 148 3.35 0.08 15.16
C TYR A 148 4.41 0.13 16.26
N LEU A 149 5.02 1.31 16.41
CA LEU A 149 5.91 1.59 17.53
C LEU A 149 5.07 2.11 18.71
N ASP A 150 5.33 1.58 19.90
CA ASP A 150 4.75 2.11 21.14
C ASP A 150 5.14 3.59 21.28
N GLN A 151 4.13 4.47 21.38
CA GLN A 151 4.32 5.92 21.43
C GLN A 151 5.00 6.40 22.73
N LYS A 152 5.11 5.55 23.76
CA LYS A 152 5.75 5.93 25.02
C LYS A 152 7.25 5.68 25.02
N ASP A 153 7.66 4.50 24.57
CA ASP A 153 9.06 4.04 24.62
C ASP A 153 9.76 4.13 23.26
N TYR A 154 9.00 4.21 22.15
CA TYR A 154 9.45 4.24 20.74
C TYR A 154 10.46 3.14 20.34
N LYS A 155 10.61 2.11 21.18
CA LYS A 155 11.51 0.97 20.99
C LYS A 155 10.78 -0.36 20.90
N ARG A 156 9.50 -0.38 21.28
CA ARG A 156 8.67 -1.58 21.32
C ARG A 156 7.85 -1.66 20.05
N TYR A 157 8.01 -2.76 19.31
CA TYR A 157 7.23 -3.05 18.11
C TYR A 157 6.03 -3.89 18.51
N LEU A 158 4.84 -3.33 18.35
CA LEU A 158 3.59 -3.94 18.76
C LEU A 158 2.74 -4.30 17.54
N ILE A 159 2.03 -5.42 17.64
CA ILE A 159 1.00 -5.78 16.65
C ILE A 159 -0.28 -5.03 16.99
N GLY A 160 -0.79 -4.24 16.04
CA GLY A 160 -2.02 -3.46 16.22
C GLY A 160 -3.25 -4.19 15.72
N GLU A 161 -3.21 -4.59 14.46
CA GLU A 161 -4.32 -5.27 13.79
C GLU A 161 -3.77 -6.54 13.13
N ILE A 162 -4.61 -7.57 13.09
CA ILE A 162 -4.35 -8.82 12.38
C ILE A 162 -5.52 -9.04 11.43
N ASP A 163 -5.19 -9.30 10.17
CA ASP A 163 -6.21 -9.57 9.17
C ASP A 163 -6.73 -10.99 9.32
N GLU A 164 -8.05 -11.16 9.27
CA GLU A 164 -8.70 -12.47 9.33
C GLU A 164 -8.18 -13.42 8.24
N ASN A 165 -7.94 -14.69 8.60
CA ASN A 165 -7.42 -15.75 7.73
C ASN A 165 -6.04 -15.47 7.12
N SER A 166 -5.31 -14.46 7.61
CA SER A 166 -3.92 -14.20 7.21
C SER A 166 -2.95 -15.23 7.80
N PRO A 167 -1.71 -15.31 7.30
CA PRO A 167 -0.66 -16.10 7.95
C PRO A 167 -0.40 -15.73 9.42
N ALA A 168 -0.50 -14.44 9.79
CA ALA A 168 -0.40 -13.99 11.17
C ALA A 168 -1.52 -14.59 12.05
N ASP A 169 -2.77 -14.50 11.58
CA ASP A 169 -3.95 -15.04 12.25
C ASP A 169 -3.84 -16.57 12.43
N LYS A 170 -3.56 -17.29 11.34
CA LYS A 170 -3.34 -18.75 11.34
C LYS A 170 -2.23 -19.20 12.30
N SER A 171 -1.24 -18.34 12.55
CA SER A 171 -0.13 -18.61 13.46
C SER A 171 -0.45 -18.30 14.93
N GLY A 172 -1.64 -17.75 15.21
CA GLY A 172 -2.10 -17.39 16.55
C GLY A 172 -1.37 -16.17 17.13
N LEU A 173 -0.89 -15.27 16.27
CA LEU A 173 -0.53 -13.93 16.70
C LEU A 173 -1.79 -13.20 17.18
N CYS A 174 -1.62 -12.24 18.07
CA CYS A 174 -2.73 -11.44 18.59
C CYS A 174 -2.36 -9.96 18.59
N PRO A 175 -3.34 -9.05 18.50
CA PRO A 175 -3.13 -7.65 18.87
C PRO A 175 -2.44 -7.54 20.23
N ASP A 176 -1.62 -6.49 20.39
CA ASP A 176 -0.79 -6.17 21.54
C ASP A 176 0.39 -7.12 21.82
N ASP A 177 0.62 -8.12 20.97
CA ASP A 177 1.87 -8.86 20.94
C ASP A 177 3.05 -7.93 20.71
N GLU A 178 4.09 -8.06 21.54
CA GLU A 178 5.35 -7.37 21.32
C GLU A 178 6.30 -8.25 20.53
N ILE A 179 6.74 -7.78 19.36
CA ILE A 179 7.77 -8.43 18.56
C ILE A 179 9.11 -8.00 19.15
N ILE A 180 9.87 -8.96 19.68
CA ILE A 180 11.19 -8.71 20.28
C ILE A 180 12.34 -9.23 19.43
N GLY A 181 12.04 -10.06 18.43
CA GLY A 181 13.03 -10.51 17.46
C GLY A 181 12.44 -11.06 16.18
N VAL A 182 13.25 -10.98 15.11
CA VAL A 182 12.93 -11.52 13.79
C VAL A 182 14.11 -12.34 13.30
N LYS A 183 13.87 -13.60 12.91
CA LYS A 183 14.93 -14.53 12.47
C LYS A 183 16.10 -14.61 13.47
N PHE A 184 15.79 -14.67 14.76
CA PHE A 184 16.75 -14.73 15.88
C PHE A 184 17.67 -13.51 16.03
N ARG A 185 17.29 -12.36 15.47
CA ARG A 185 17.97 -11.07 15.67
C ARG A 185 17.04 -10.13 16.44
N SER A 186 17.63 -9.34 17.36
CA SER A 186 16.92 -8.28 18.10
C SER A 186 16.24 -7.30 17.14
N MET A 187 15.11 -6.72 17.56
CA MET A 187 14.45 -5.64 16.84
C MET A 187 15.32 -4.39 16.65
N ASP A 188 16.36 -4.18 17.46
CA ASP A 188 17.30 -3.07 17.28
C ASP A 188 18.02 -3.11 15.93
N ALA A 189 18.05 -4.29 15.29
CA ALA A 189 18.65 -4.49 13.97
C ALA A 189 17.70 -4.16 12.81
N TYR A 190 16.44 -3.78 13.08
CA TYR A 190 15.40 -3.58 12.07
C TYR A 190 14.73 -2.23 12.23
N THR A 191 14.47 -1.57 11.11
CA THR A 191 13.53 -0.46 10.99
C THR A 191 12.15 -0.98 10.56
N LEU A 192 11.10 -0.15 10.73
CA LEU A 192 9.76 -0.47 10.17
C LEU A 192 9.80 -0.73 8.65
N SER A 193 10.68 -0.03 7.93
CA SER A 193 10.87 -0.24 6.50
C SER A 193 11.46 -1.62 6.21
N ASP A 194 12.45 -2.06 6.98
CA ASP A 194 13.06 -3.39 6.82
C ASP A 194 12.03 -4.50 7.06
N LEU A 195 11.17 -4.33 8.07
CA LEU A 195 10.09 -5.28 8.37
C LEU A 195 9.07 -5.33 7.23
N THR A 196 8.67 -4.16 6.71
CA THR A 196 7.73 -4.07 5.60
C THR A 196 8.27 -4.77 4.36
N GLU A 197 9.54 -4.54 4.00
CA GLU A 197 10.18 -5.21 2.87
C GLU A 197 10.37 -6.71 3.13
N LEU A 198 10.69 -7.11 4.37
CA LEU A 198 10.79 -8.52 4.76
C LEU A 198 9.47 -9.26 4.52
N PHE A 199 8.33 -8.68 4.91
CA PHE A 199 7.01 -9.30 4.75
C PHE A 199 6.49 -9.26 3.32
N LYS A 200 7.09 -8.47 2.43
CA LYS A 200 6.83 -8.48 0.98
C LYS A 200 7.71 -9.46 0.20
N SER A 201 8.75 -10.04 0.83
CA SER A 201 9.90 -10.67 0.12
C SER A 201 9.65 -12.03 -0.57
N GLY A 202 8.41 -12.37 -0.91
CA GLY A 202 8.06 -13.51 -1.76
C GLY A 202 7.29 -14.62 -1.05
N ALA A 203 6.28 -15.16 -1.73
CA ALA A 203 5.43 -16.24 -1.24
C ALA A 203 6.28 -17.50 -0.96
N ASN A 204 5.89 -18.27 0.06
CA ASN A 204 6.52 -19.52 0.51
C ASN A 204 7.84 -19.38 1.28
N LYS A 205 8.20 -18.16 1.71
CA LYS A 205 9.25 -17.98 2.72
C LYS A 205 8.66 -18.08 4.11
N SER A 206 9.40 -18.68 5.04
CA SER A 206 9.07 -18.63 6.46
C SER A 206 9.78 -17.47 7.15
N VAL A 207 9.06 -16.80 8.04
CA VAL A 207 9.62 -15.85 9.00
C VAL A 207 9.42 -16.43 10.40
N ILE A 208 10.46 -16.35 11.22
CA ILE A 208 10.38 -16.69 12.64
C ILE A 208 10.30 -15.38 13.40
N LEU A 209 9.21 -15.21 14.14
CA LEU A 209 9.03 -14.09 15.07
C LEU A 209 9.19 -14.60 16.49
N GLU A 210 9.93 -13.83 17.29
CA GLU A 210 10.00 -13.97 18.73
C GLU A 210 9.07 -12.92 19.35
N ILE A 211 8.06 -13.40 20.06
CA ILE A 211 6.94 -12.60 20.58
C ILE A 211 6.93 -12.64 22.10
N TYR A 212 6.76 -11.50 22.73
CA TYR A 212 6.53 -11.38 24.15
C TYR A 212 5.05 -11.08 24.43
N ARG A 213 4.39 -11.98 25.18
CA ARG A 213 2.99 -11.89 25.57
C ARG A 213 2.84 -12.38 27.02
N GLU A 214 2.19 -11.60 27.87
CA GLU A 214 1.89 -11.99 29.27
C GLU A 214 3.10 -12.54 30.06
N LYS A 215 4.24 -11.86 29.99
CA LYS A 215 5.51 -12.26 30.65
C LYS A 215 6.10 -13.58 30.16
N LYS A 216 5.71 -14.05 28.98
CA LYS A 216 6.25 -15.24 28.34
C LYS A 216 6.71 -14.91 26.93
N THR A 217 7.73 -15.63 26.50
CA THR A 217 8.26 -15.56 25.14
C THR A 217 7.75 -16.75 24.32
N PHE A 218 7.31 -16.47 23.11
CA PHE A 218 6.82 -17.44 22.14
C PHE A 218 7.60 -17.30 20.83
N PHE A 219 7.88 -18.42 20.18
CA PHE A 219 8.40 -18.43 18.82
C PHE A 219 7.27 -18.82 17.87
N LYS A 220 7.05 -17.98 16.85
CA LYS A 220 6.04 -18.20 15.82
C LYS A 220 6.74 -18.36 14.48
N VAL A 221 6.60 -19.53 13.87
CA VAL A 221 7.03 -19.77 12.49
C VAL A 221 5.83 -19.47 11.59
N ILE A 222 5.99 -18.50 10.70
CA ILE A 222 4.90 -17.98 9.87
C ILE A 222 5.29 -18.18 8.42
N HIS A 223 4.44 -18.85 7.66
CA HIS A 223 4.63 -19.05 6.23
C HIS A 223 3.98 -17.89 5.48
N LEU A 224 4.79 -17.09 4.79
CA LEU A 224 4.31 -15.95 4.02
C LEU A 224 3.53 -16.43 2.80
N GLU A 225 2.32 -15.92 2.65
CA GLU A 225 1.41 -16.25 1.56
C GLU A 225 1.05 -14.97 0.80
N ARG A 226 1.10 -15.01 -0.53
CA ARG A 226 0.62 -13.89 -1.34
C ARG A 226 -0.91 -13.85 -1.26
N ARG A 227 -1.44 -12.83 -0.59
CA ARG A 227 -2.88 -12.70 -0.27
C ARG A 227 -3.68 -12.01 -1.37
N ILE A 228 -2.99 -11.33 -2.28
CA ILE A 228 -3.57 -10.61 -3.41
C ILE A 228 -2.60 -10.48 -4.58
#